data_AF-A0A0N9HQ78-F1
#
_entry.id   AF-A0A0N9HQ78-F1
#
_cell.length_a   1.000
_cell.length_b   1.000
_cell.length_c   1.000
_cell.angle_alpha   90.00
_cell.angle_beta   90.00
_cell.angle_gamma   90.00
#
_symmetry.space_group_name_H-M   'P 1'
#
loop_
_entity.id
_entity.type
_entity.pdbx_description
1 polymer ?
#
loop_
_entity_poly.entity_id
_entity_poly.type
_entity_poly.pdbx_seq_one_letter_code
_entity_poly.pdbx_strand_id
1 'polypeptide(L)'
;MTEDEIRALLAVAMSYDNRRPGDANVAAWQESAARAKWTFPEAVNAIKDYYTNTTDPRPFVMPSHVTAALRQGRRQPAPYTAIESASPASEEHKQRMKALIGDHFAMPRDLRKPLTRQEPA
;
A
#
# COMPACT_ATOMS: atom_id res chain seq x y z
N MET A 1 17.37 12.26 -0.69
CA MET A 1 18.68 11.70 -1.06
C MET A 1 19.32 12.58 -2.10
N THR A 2 20.64 12.76 -2.04
CA THR A 2 21.43 13.50 -3.03
C THR A 2 21.73 12.62 -4.25
N GLU A 3 22.20 13.23 -5.35
CA GLU A 3 22.64 12.48 -6.53
C GLU A 3 23.81 11.54 -6.20
N ASP A 4 24.78 11.99 -5.40
CA ASP A 4 25.92 11.16 -4.96
C ASP A 4 25.46 9.94 -4.16
N GLU A 5 24.47 10.10 -3.26
CA GLU A 5 23.88 8.98 -2.53
C GLU A 5 23.17 8.00 -3.46
N ILE A 6 22.51 8.49 -4.52
CA ILE A 6 21.88 7.63 -5.53
C ILE A 6 22.92 6.87 -6.35
N ARG A 7 24.02 7.53 -6.74
CA ARG A 7 25.14 6.89 -7.45
C ARG A 7 25.81 5.82 -6.58
N ALA A 8 26.02 6.12 -5.29
CA ALA A 8 26.53 5.15 -4.32
C ALA A 8 25.57 3.97 -4.13
N LEU A 9 24.26 4.23 -4.05
CA LEU A 9 23.24 3.19 -3.92
C LEU A 9 23.20 2.27 -5.15
N LEU A 10 23.31 2.85 -6.34
CA LEU A 10 23.41 2.11 -7.60
C LEU A 10 24.70 1.26 -7.63
N ALA A 11 25.83 1.78 -7.15
CA ALA A 11 27.06 0.98 -7.05
C ALA A 11 26.89 -0.25 -6.13
N VAL A 12 26.12 -0.13 -5.04
CA VAL A 12 25.76 -1.29 -4.20
C VAL A 12 24.94 -2.30 -5.00
N ALA A 13 23.88 -1.87 -5.69
CA ALA A 13 23.08 -2.76 -6.54
C ALA A 13 23.93 -3.50 -7.59
N MET A 14 24.81 -2.75 -8.27
CA MET A 14 25.68 -3.28 -9.32
C MET A 14 26.68 -4.32 -8.83
N SER A 15 27.11 -4.23 -7.56
CA SER A 15 28.00 -5.22 -6.98
C SER A 15 27.41 -6.63 -6.94
N TYR A 16 26.08 -6.75 -7.02
CA TYR A 16 25.37 -8.02 -7.06
C TYR A 16 25.06 -8.49 -8.49
N ASP A 17 24.66 -7.58 -9.40
CA ASP A 17 24.17 -7.94 -10.74
C ASP A 17 25.17 -7.67 -11.89
N ASN A 18 26.34 -7.11 -11.59
CA ASN A 18 27.41 -6.75 -12.53
C ASN A 18 26.98 -5.81 -13.69
N ARG A 19 25.91 -5.03 -13.53
CA ARG A 19 25.45 -4.08 -14.57
C ARG A 19 26.16 -2.73 -14.47
N ARG A 20 26.03 -1.92 -15.53
CA ARG A 20 26.49 -0.52 -15.60
C ARG A 20 25.30 0.41 -15.81
N PRO A 21 24.85 1.17 -14.80
CA PRO A 21 23.75 2.11 -14.91
C PRO A 21 24.23 3.34 -15.69
N GLY A 22 23.37 3.83 -16.58
CA GLY A 22 23.53 5.14 -17.19
C GLY A 22 22.77 6.22 -16.41
N ASP A 23 22.83 7.46 -16.89
CA ASP A 23 22.15 8.59 -16.26
C ASP A 23 20.62 8.40 -16.19
N ALA A 24 20.04 7.66 -17.14
CA ALA A 24 18.62 7.30 -17.10
C ALA A 24 18.27 6.46 -15.85
N ASN A 25 19.17 5.57 -15.42
CA ASN A 25 18.97 4.80 -14.20
C ASN A 25 19.08 5.71 -12.97
N VAL A 26 20.06 6.62 -12.93
CA VAL A 26 20.21 7.60 -11.84
C VAL A 26 18.93 8.42 -11.67
N ALA A 27 18.39 8.96 -12.76
CA ALA A 27 17.15 9.74 -12.75
C ALA A 27 15.95 8.93 -12.23
N ALA A 28 15.75 7.70 -12.72
CA ALA A 28 14.64 6.84 -12.29
C ALA A 28 14.72 6.47 -10.80
N TRP A 29 15.93 6.18 -10.31
CA TRP A 29 16.18 5.88 -8.91
C TRP A 29 15.99 7.12 -8.02
N GLN A 30 16.46 8.29 -8.46
CA GLN A 30 16.28 9.55 -7.76
C GLN A 30 14.81 9.95 -7.64
N GLU A 31 14.03 9.80 -8.72
CA GLU A 31 12.58 10.06 -8.70
C GLU A 31 11.87 9.12 -7.71
N SER A 32 12.21 7.83 -7.75
CA SER A 32 11.63 6.83 -6.84
C SER A 32 11.95 7.14 -5.38
N ALA A 33 13.22 7.48 -5.10
CA ALA A 33 13.69 7.85 -3.78
C ALA A 33 12.99 9.11 -3.24
N ALA A 34 12.79 10.11 -4.10
CA ALA A 34 12.07 11.34 -3.75
C ALA A 34 10.59 11.05 -3.44
N ARG A 35 9.90 10.32 -4.33
CA ARG A 35 8.46 9.98 -4.17
C ARG A 35 8.18 9.15 -2.93
N ALA A 36 9.02 8.16 -2.65
CA ALA A 36 8.83 7.25 -1.52
C ALA A 36 9.60 7.67 -0.26
N LYS A 37 10.25 8.84 -0.27
CA LYS A 37 11.03 9.39 0.84
C LYS A 37 12.04 8.38 1.39
N TRP A 38 12.88 7.84 0.52
CA TRP A 38 13.95 6.93 0.95
C TRP A 38 15.01 7.69 1.74
N THR A 39 15.62 7.00 2.69
CA THR A 39 16.93 7.36 3.23
C THR A 39 17.98 6.42 2.66
N PHE A 40 19.24 6.87 2.58
CA PHE A 40 20.33 6.05 2.07
C PHE A 40 20.51 4.73 2.85
N PRO A 41 20.54 4.72 4.21
CA PRO A 41 20.70 3.48 4.97
C PRO A 41 19.54 2.49 4.76
N GLU A 42 18.29 2.98 4.74
CA GLU A 42 17.11 2.15 4.47
C GLU A 42 17.19 1.48 3.09
N ALA A 43 17.54 2.25 2.05
CA ALA A 43 17.61 1.74 0.70
C ALA A 43 18.74 0.71 0.52
N VAL A 44 19.90 0.92 1.15
CA VAL A 44 21.00 -0.06 1.14
C VAL A 44 20.57 -1.38 1.78
N ASN A 45 19.89 -1.32 2.93
CA ASN A 45 19.39 -2.53 3.59
C ASN A 45 18.36 -3.26 2.72
N ALA A 46 17.42 -2.52 2.11
CA ALA A 46 16.44 -3.10 1.21
C ALA A 46 17.07 -3.82 -0.01
N ILE A 47 18.17 -3.29 -0.57
CA ILE A 47 18.92 -3.96 -1.64
C ILE A 47 19.54 -5.26 -1.14
N LYS A 48 20.22 -5.21 0.01
CA LYS A 48 20.85 -6.40 0.61
C LYS A 48 19.80 -7.48 0.88
N ASP A 49 18.69 -7.10 1.51
CA ASP A 49 17.59 -8.01 1.82
C ASP A 49 16.99 -8.62 0.55
N TYR A 50 16.86 -7.85 -0.54
CA TYR A 50 16.41 -8.38 -1.83
C TYR A 50 17.34 -9.49 -2.34
N TYR A 51 18.65 -9.26 -2.38
CA TYR A 51 19.62 -10.26 -2.87
C TYR A 51 19.83 -11.43 -1.92
N THR A 52 19.60 -11.27 -0.62
CA THR A 52 19.63 -12.37 0.36
C THR A 52 18.45 -13.31 0.21
N ASN A 53 17.26 -12.80 -0.11
CA ASN A 53 16.01 -13.57 -0.06
C ASN A 53 15.46 -13.95 -1.45
N THR A 54 16.01 -13.41 -2.53
CA THR A 54 15.55 -13.73 -3.88
C THR A 54 15.90 -15.17 -4.26
N THR A 55 14.97 -15.85 -4.92
CA THR A 55 15.17 -17.19 -5.51
C THR A 55 15.38 -17.12 -7.02
N ASP A 56 15.41 -15.92 -7.60
CA ASP A 56 15.65 -15.73 -9.03
C ASP A 56 17.09 -16.16 -9.37
N PRO A 57 17.32 -17.02 -10.38
CA PRO A 57 18.67 -17.39 -10.81
C PRO A 57 19.49 -16.23 -11.39
N ARG A 58 18.86 -15.12 -11.80
CA ARG A 58 19.52 -13.90 -12.28
C ARG A 58 18.85 -12.66 -11.70
N PRO A 59 18.98 -12.44 -10.39
CA PRO A 59 18.20 -11.43 -9.69
C PRO A 59 18.56 -10.02 -10.18
N PHE A 60 17.55 -9.17 -10.26
CA PHE A 60 17.70 -7.78 -10.69
C PHE A 60 16.88 -6.83 -9.84
N VAL A 61 17.57 -6.03 -9.03
CA VAL A 61 16.90 -5.04 -8.19
C VAL A 61 16.50 -3.81 -9.00
N MET A 62 15.19 -3.59 -9.09
CA MET A 62 14.58 -2.35 -9.58
C MET A 62 14.14 -1.43 -8.44
N PRO A 63 13.98 -0.10 -8.68
CA PRO A 63 13.49 0.84 -7.68
C PRO A 63 12.16 0.46 -7.02
N SER A 64 11.30 -0.24 -7.76
CA SER A 64 10.02 -0.74 -7.24
C SER A 64 10.20 -1.72 -6.08
N HIS A 65 11.23 -2.58 -6.12
CA HIS A 65 11.52 -3.54 -5.05
C HIS A 65 11.95 -2.84 -3.77
N VAL A 66 12.82 -1.83 -3.89
CA VAL A 66 13.24 -1.01 -2.73
C VAL A 66 12.04 -0.28 -2.13
N THR A 67 11.20 0.36 -2.95
CA THR A 67 9.97 1.02 -2.46
C THR A 67 9.04 0.03 -1.75
N ALA A 68 8.86 -1.17 -2.31
CA ALA A 68 8.01 -2.20 -1.71
C ALA A 68 8.55 -2.63 -0.34
N ALA A 69 9.85 -2.91 -0.24
CA ALA A 69 10.51 -3.29 1.01
C ALA A 69 10.37 -2.21 2.08
N LEU A 70 10.62 -0.94 1.74
CA LEU A 70 10.49 0.16 2.70
C LEU A 70 9.04 0.40 3.13
N ARG A 71 8.08 0.26 2.22
CA ARG A 71 6.65 0.33 2.57
C ARG A 71 6.24 -0.81 3.51
N GLN A 72 6.77 -2.00 3.29
CA GLN A 72 6.51 -3.14 4.17
C GLN A 72 7.08 -2.92 5.56
N GLY A 73 8.33 -2.42 5.69
CA GLY A 73 8.91 -2.10 6.99
C GLY A 73 8.20 -0.96 7.73
N ARG A 74 7.64 0.00 6.99
CA ARG A 74 6.85 1.12 7.54
C ARG A 74 5.41 0.74 7.90
N ARG A 75 4.89 -0.35 7.33
CA ARG A 75 3.65 -0.98 7.79
C ARG A 75 3.94 -1.68 9.11
N GLN A 76 4.13 -0.89 10.16
CA GLN A 76 3.78 -1.35 11.50
C GLN A 76 2.33 -1.85 11.42
N PRO A 77 1.99 -3.03 11.98
CA PRO A 77 0.59 -3.28 12.24
C PRO A 77 0.11 -2.11 13.08
N ALA A 78 -0.95 -1.42 12.64
CA ALA A 78 -1.64 -0.53 13.56
C ALA A 78 -1.86 -1.35 14.84
N PRO A 79 -1.50 -0.85 16.04
CA PRO A 79 -1.94 -1.53 17.24
C PRO A 79 -3.44 -1.69 17.04
N TYR A 80 -3.89 -2.94 16.98
CA TYR A 80 -5.31 -3.23 16.93
C TYR A 80 -5.81 -2.77 18.29
N THR A 81 -6.12 -1.48 18.43
CA THR A 81 -7.06 -1.06 19.45
C THR A 81 -8.29 -1.85 19.07
N ALA A 82 -8.56 -2.91 19.83
CA ALA A 82 -9.80 -3.65 19.71
C ALA A 82 -10.89 -2.58 19.72
N ILE A 83 -11.47 -2.31 18.55
CA ILE A 83 -12.63 -1.45 18.47
C ILE A 83 -13.65 -2.28 19.22
N GLU A 84 -14.05 -1.79 20.39
CA GLU A 84 -15.07 -2.43 21.20
C GLU A 84 -16.24 -2.68 20.26
N SER A 85 -16.50 -3.96 19.98
CA SER A 85 -17.51 -4.33 19.01
C SER A 85 -18.83 -3.80 19.54
N ALA A 86 -19.42 -2.83 18.84
CA ALA A 86 -20.74 -2.34 19.17
C ALA A 86 -21.67 -3.55 19.29
N SER A 87 -22.54 -3.55 20.31
CA SER A 87 -23.51 -4.60 20.48
C SER A 87 -24.29 -4.79 19.16
N PRO A 88 -24.59 -6.05 18.78
CA PRO A 88 -25.42 -6.30 17.61
C PRO A 88 -26.68 -5.43 17.67
N ALA A 89 -27.11 -4.89 16.52
CA ALA A 89 -28.33 -4.09 16.45
C ALA A 89 -29.48 -4.83 17.15
N SER A 90 -30.33 -4.09 17.87
CA SER A 90 -31.47 -4.67 18.57
C SER A 90 -32.37 -5.46 17.61
N GLU A 91 -33.03 -6.50 18.10
CA GLU A 91 -33.95 -7.29 17.26
C GLU A 91 -35.06 -6.43 16.67
N GLU A 92 -35.52 -5.41 17.39
CA GLU A 92 -36.47 -4.42 16.90
C GLU A 92 -35.92 -3.62 15.71
N HIS A 93 -34.66 -3.19 15.77
CA HIS A 93 -34.01 -2.50 14.66
C HIS A 93 -33.86 -3.41 13.43
N LYS A 94 -33.51 -4.69 13.64
CA LYS A 94 -33.44 -5.69 12.56
C LYS A 94 -34.81 -5.91 11.90
N GLN A 95 -35.88 -5.99 12.70
CA GLN A 95 -37.24 -6.17 12.20
C GLN A 95 -37.71 -4.93 11.42
N ARG A 96 -37.47 -3.72 11.95
CA ARG A 96 -37.79 -2.46 11.26
C ARG A 96 -37.06 -2.35 9.92
N MET A 97 -35.79 -2.73 9.86
CA MET A 97 -35.01 -2.71 8.62
C MET A 97 -35.48 -3.76 7.62
N LYS A 98 -35.84 -4.97 8.07
CA LYS A 98 -36.44 -6.00 7.21
C LYS A 98 -37.77 -5.53 6.62
N ALA A 99 -38.61 -4.84 7.40
CA ALA A 99 -39.88 -4.29 6.91
C ALA A 99 -39.64 -3.19 5.85
N LEU A 100 -38.76 -2.23 6.14
CA LEU A 100 -38.38 -1.17 5.19
C LEU A 100 -37.83 -1.71 3.86
N ILE A 101 -36.98 -2.74 3.93
CA ILE A 101 -36.42 -3.37 2.73
C ILE A 101 -37.51 -4.17 1.99
N GLY A 102 -38.31 -4.96 2.71
CA GLY A 102 -39.42 -5.71 2.13
C GLY A 102 -40.39 -4.82 1.36
N ASP A 103 -40.81 -3.71 1.99
CA ASP A 103 -41.75 -2.75 1.39
C ASP A 103 -41.14 -2.01 0.20
N HIS A 104 -39.84 -1.67 0.26
CA HIS A 104 -39.14 -1.00 -0.83
C HIS A 104 -38.99 -1.89 -2.08
N PHE A 105 -38.82 -3.21 -1.90
CA PHE A 105 -38.66 -4.16 -3.00
C PHE A 105 -39.98 -4.78 -3.49
N ALA A 106 -41.07 -4.71 -2.71
CA ALA A 106 -42.41 -5.14 -3.12
C ALA A 106 -43.10 -4.15 -4.10
N MET A 107 -42.63 -2.89 -4.17
CA MET A 107 -43.17 -1.88 -5.09
C MET A 107 -42.69 -2.10 -6.54
N PRO A 108 -43.55 -1.83 -7.56
CA PRO A 108 -43.14 -1.70 -8.96
C PRO A 108 -41.96 -0.73 -9.09
N ARG A 109 -41.01 -1.05 -9.99
CA ARG A 109 -39.71 -0.36 -10.09
C ARG A 109 -39.86 1.16 -10.29
N ASP A 110 -40.97 1.55 -10.92
CA ASP A 110 -41.31 2.91 -11.35
C ASP A 110 -41.86 3.76 -10.20
N LEU A 111 -42.26 3.14 -9.08
CA LEU A 111 -42.81 3.79 -7.89
C LEU A 111 -41.83 3.82 -6.70
N ARG A 112 -40.62 3.26 -6.86
CA ARG A 112 -39.60 3.24 -5.80
C ARG A 112 -38.97 4.62 -5.66
N LYS A 113 -39.20 5.28 -4.52
CA LYS A 113 -38.45 6.49 -4.17
C LYS A 113 -37.00 6.15 -3.84
N PRO A 114 -35.99 6.91 -4.30
CA PRO A 114 -34.60 6.64 -3.98
C PRO A 114 -34.38 6.70 -2.46
N LEU A 115 -33.64 5.73 -1.92
CA LEU A 115 -33.23 5.71 -0.52
C LEU A 115 -32.26 6.87 -0.28
N THR A 116 -32.80 8.03 0.08
CA THR A 116 -32.01 9.19 0.47
C THR A 116 -31.35 8.92 1.82
N ARG A 117 -30.02 9.01 1.85
CA ARG A 117 -29.20 8.96 3.05
C ARG A 117 -29.61 10.11 3.97
N GLN A 118 -30.17 9.83 5.14
CA GLN A 118 -30.29 10.83 6.18
C GLN A 118 -28.91 11.05 6.80
N GLU A 119 -28.43 12.29 6.76
CA GLU A 119 -27.22 12.68 7.48
C GLU A 119 -27.51 12.81 8.97
N PRO A 120 -26.60 12.34 9.85
CA PRO A 120 -26.77 12.45 11.28
C PRO A 120 -26.58 13.89 11.75
N ALA A 121 -27.39 14.30 12.72
CA ALA A 121 -27.28 15.56 13.46
C ALA A 121 -26.13 15.53 14.48
#